data_AF-A0A5Z3B2V3-F1
#
_entry.id   AF-A0A5Z3B2V3-F1
#
_cell.length_a   1.000
_cell.length_b   1.000
_cell.length_c   1.000
_cell.angle_alpha   90.00
_cell.angle_beta   90.00
_cell.angle_gamma   90.00
#
_symmetry.space_group_name_H-M   'P 1'
#
loop_
_entity.id
_entity.type
_entity.pdbx_description
1 polymer ?
#
loop_
_entity_poly.entity_id
_entity_poly.type
_entity_poly.pdbx_seq_one_letter_code
_entity_poly.pdbx_strand_id
1 'polypeptide(L)'
;HLSYKLGQALIINSKSVLGYLSLPFIILSIVISHKQEQKAYKFKVNKNPNLALPPLETYPDYNEALQYKNHLSYKLGKILIKAFKTWYKGGLFKLWFEIRKLKNKSKI
;
A
#
# COMPACT_ATOMS: atom_id res chain seq x y z
N HIS A 1 2.36 1.39 5.79
CA HIS A 1 1.93 2.63 5.09
C HIS A 1 1.75 2.45 3.57
N LEU A 2 2.71 1.88 2.82
CA LEU A 2 2.60 1.71 1.35
C LEU A 2 1.29 1.06 0.88
N SER A 3 0.86 -0.05 1.51
CA SER A 3 -0.39 -0.73 1.17
C SER A 3 -1.60 0.19 1.23
N TYR A 4 -1.63 1.12 2.18
CA TYR A 4 -2.73 2.07 2.30
C TYR A 4 -2.74 3.07 1.13
N LYS A 5 -1.61 3.71 0.83
CA LYS A 5 -1.46 4.64 -0.31
C LYS A 5 -1.87 3.98 -1.63
N LEU A 6 -1.41 2.75 -1.87
CA LEU A 6 -1.75 2.00 -3.07
C LEU A 6 -3.23 1.66 -3.17
N GLY A 7 -3.84 1.16 -2.09
CA GLY A 7 -5.26 0.85 -2.12
C GLY A 7 -6.15 2.08 -2.24
N GLN A 8 -5.78 3.20 -1.63
CA GLN A 8 -6.46 4.47 -1.86
C GLN A 8 -6.38 4.89 -3.34
N ALA A 9 -5.20 4.83 -3.94
CA ALA A 9 -5.01 5.15 -5.36
C ALA A 9 -5.88 4.27 -6.25
N LEU A 10 -5.97 2.96 -5.96
CA LEU A 10 -6.88 2.05 -6.66
C LEU A 10 -8.34 2.49 -6.54
N ILE A 11 -8.82 2.78 -5.34
CA ILE A 11 -10.23 3.16 -5.11
C ILE A 11 -10.58 4.46 -5.84
N ILE A 12 -9.74 5.48 -5.70
CA ILE A 12 -10.00 6.82 -6.26
C ILE A 12 -9.99 6.77 -7.78
N ASN A 13 -8.95 6.18 -8.37
CA ASN A 13 -8.74 6.21 -9.81
C ASN A 13 -9.57 5.15 -10.56
N SER A 14 -10.09 4.13 -9.88
CA SER A 14 -11.01 3.15 -10.50
C SER A 14 -12.39 3.71 -10.90
N LYS A 15 -12.73 4.95 -10.49
CA LYS A 15 -14.05 5.56 -10.73
C LYS A 15 -14.19 6.19 -12.11
N SER A 16 -13.09 6.39 -12.85
CA SER A 16 -13.12 6.98 -14.18
C SER A 16 -12.23 6.18 -15.15
N VAL A 17 -12.57 6.22 -16.44
CA VAL A 17 -11.81 5.53 -17.48
C VAL A 17 -10.38 6.08 -17.57
N LEU A 18 -10.23 7.41 -17.55
CA LEU A 18 -8.91 8.06 -17.55
C LEU A 18 -8.09 7.75 -16.28
N GLY A 19 -8.75 7.69 -15.12
CA GLY A 19 -8.13 7.27 -13.88
C GLY A 19 -7.62 5.83 -13.95
N TYR A 20 -8.41 4.93 -14.53
CA TYR A 20 -8.01 3.54 -14.71
C TYR A 20 -6.84 3.38 -15.69
N LEU A 21 -6.82 4.14 -16.79
CA LEU A 21 -5.73 4.13 -17.77
C LEU A 21 -4.42 4.70 -17.19
N SER A 22 -4.50 5.73 -16.35
CA SER A 22 -3.33 6.33 -15.68
C SER A 22 -2.85 5.54 -14.46
N LEU A 23 -3.66 4.59 -13.98
CA LEU A 23 -3.42 3.81 -12.76
C LEU A 23 -2.04 3.13 -12.71
N PRO A 24 -1.51 2.51 -13.79
CA PRO A 24 -0.17 1.91 -13.74
C PRO A 24 0.93 2.92 -13.43
N PHE A 25 0.84 4.13 -13.99
CA PHE A 25 1.80 5.21 -13.76
C PHE A 25 1.68 5.76 -12.34
N ILE A 26 0.47 5.91 -11.83
CA ILE A 26 0.20 6.36 -10.45
C ILE A 26 0.74 5.34 -9.43
N ILE A 27 0.50 4.04 -9.65
CA ILE A 27 1.02 2.98 -8.80
C ILE A 27 2.56 3.02 -8.79
N LEU A 28 3.17 3.14 -9.98
CA LEU A 28 4.61 3.20 -10.11
C LEU A 28 5.20 4.41 -9.37
N SER A 29 4.62 5.60 -9.53
CA SER A 29 5.11 6.82 -8.87
C SER A 29 5.03 6.68 -7.35
N ILE A 30 3.93 6.18 -6.78
CA ILE A 30 3.78 5.94 -5.34
C ILE A 30 4.87 5.01 -4.82
N VAL A 31 5.17 3.91 -5.54
CA VAL A 31 6.20 2.95 -5.13
C VAL A 31 7.59 3.58 -5.18
N ILE A 32 7.89 4.36 -6.22
CA ILE A 32 9.17 5.05 -6.36
C ILE A 32 9.36 6.07 -5.24
N SER A 33 8.39 6.96 -5.03
CA SER A 33 8.44 7.98 -3.97
C SER A 33 8.60 7.33 -2.60
N HIS A 34 7.87 6.24 -2.32
CA HIS A 34 7.99 5.55 -1.04
C HIS A 34 9.38 4.91 -0.84
N LYS A 35 9.99 4.36 -1.89
CA LYS A 35 11.36 3.84 -1.82
C LYS A 35 12.38 4.97 -1.61
N GLN A 36 12.16 6.12 -2.25
CA GLN A 36 13.02 7.30 -2.07
C GLN A 36 12.92 7.85 -0.65
N GLU A 37 11.70 8.01 -0.09
CA GLU A 37 11.46 8.39 1.31
C GLU A 37 12.24 7.47 2.27
N GLN A 38 12.15 6.14 2.08
CA GLN A 38 12.87 5.18 2.91
C GLN A 38 14.40 5.30 2.79
N LYS A 39 14.92 5.50 1.57
CA LYS A 39 16.36 5.70 1.34
C LYS A 39 16.85 6.99 2.00
N ALA A 40 16.11 8.08 1.84
CA ALA A 40 16.43 9.37 2.44
C ALA A 40 16.41 9.31 3.97
N TYR A 41 15.43 8.61 4.56
CA TYR A 41 15.39 8.36 6.00
C TYR A 41 16.61 7.57 6.47
N LYS A 42 16.92 6.43 5.84
CA LYS A 42 18.11 5.62 6.19
C LYS A 42 19.39 6.43 6.10
N PHE A 43 19.53 7.26 5.07
CA PHE A 43 20.69 8.13 4.91
C PHE A 43 20.80 9.18 6.04
N LYS A 44 19.68 9.78 6.46
CA LYS A 44 19.65 10.72 7.60
C LYS A 44 20.04 10.05 8.92
N VAL A 45 19.50 8.86 9.20
CA VAL A 45 19.83 8.09 10.41
C VAL A 45 21.28 7.63 10.40
N ASN A 46 21.81 7.17 9.26
CA ASN A 46 23.22 6.79 9.14
C ASN A 46 24.17 7.97 9.38
N LYS A 47 23.77 9.19 9.01
CA LYS A 47 24.55 10.41 9.28
C LYS A 47 24.44 10.89 10.73
N ASN A 48 23.26 10.74 11.33
CA ASN A 48 23.01 11.11 12.72
C ASN A 48 22.11 10.04 13.38
N PRO A 49 22.69 9.07 14.12
CA PRO A 49 21.94 7.98 14.74
C PRO A 49 20.86 8.45 15.71
N ASN A 50 20.99 9.65 16.30
CA ASN A 50 19.99 10.22 17.20
C ASN A 50 18.65 10.55 16.52
N LEU A 51 18.61 10.58 15.18
CA LEU A 51 17.38 10.76 14.40
C LEU A 51 16.62 9.47 14.15
N ALA A 52 17.11 8.32 14.65
CA ALA A 52 16.40 7.06 14.54
C ALA A 52 15.07 7.14 15.30
N LEU A 53 13.98 6.94 14.56
CA LEU A 53 12.65 6.78 15.16
C LEU A 53 12.62 5.50 16.00
N PRO A 54 11.96 5.54 17.17
CA PRO A 54 11.78 4.34 17.96
C PRO A 54 10.89 3.32 17.22
N PRO A 55 10.87 2.06 17.65
CA PRO A 55 10.02 1.03 17.05
C PRO A 55 8.54 1.45 17.05
N LEU A 56 7.78 1.07 16.01
CA LEU A 56 6.36 1.46 15.89
C LEU A 56 5.50 1.07 17.11
N GLU A 57 5.89 0.01 17.81
CA GLU A 57 5.19 -0.51 18.99
C GLU A 57 5.31 0.39 20.22
N THR A 58 6.32 1.27 20.28
CA THR A 58 6.51 2.18 21.41
C THR A 58 5.63 3.43 21.33
N TYR A 59 4.94 3.62 20.20
CA TYR A 59 4.07 4.78 20.01
C TYR A 59 2.71 4.55 20.72
N PRO A 60 2.17 5.56 21.41
CA PRO A 60 0.94 5.43 22.18
C PRO A 60 -0.28 5.08 21.32
N ASP A 61 -0.29 5.50 20.06
CA ASP A 61 -1.35 5.25 19.07
C ASP A 61 -1.18 3.92 18.32
N TYR A 62 -0.18 3.08 18.64
CA TYR A 62 0.11 1.86 17.91
C TYR A 62 -1.10 0.91 17.81
N ASN A 63 -1.83 0.74 18.91
CA ASN A 63 -3.01 -0.12 18.97
C ASN A 63 -4.15 0.41 18.08
N GLU A 64 -4.31 1.73 18.00
CA GLU A 64 -5.26 2.37 17.07
C GLU A 64 -4.78 2.19 15.62
N ALA A 65 -3.50 2.41 15.36
CA ALA A 65 -2.85 2.21 14.06
C ALA A 65 -3.03 0.79 13.51
N LEU A 66 -3.10 -0.23 14.39
CA LEU A 66 -3.37 -1.61 14.01
C LEU A 66 -4.79 -1.80 13.45
N GLN A 67 -5.78 -1.08 13.99
CA GLN A 67 -7.16 -1.15 13.49
C GLN A 67 -7.25 -0.67 12.05
N TYR A 68 -6.38 0.25 11.62
CA TYR A 68 -6.36 0.72 10.23
C TYR A 68 -6.02 -0.37 9.22
N LYS A 69 -5.39 -1.47 9.64
CA LYS A 69 -5.15 -2.64 8.77
C LYS A 69 -6.45 -3.30 8.31
N ASN A 70 -7.57 -3.05 9.00
CA ASN A 70 -8.88 -3.56 8.64
C ASN A 70 -9.57 -2.74 7.54
N HIS A 71 -9.12 -1.52 7.25
CA HIS A 71 -9.71 -0.70 6.18
C HIS A 71 -9.57 -1.35 4.81
N LEU A 72 -10.57 -1.11 3.97
CA LEU A 72 -10.62 -1.60 2.59
C LEU A 72 -9.38 -1.19 1.80
N SER A 73 -8.95 0.07 1.90
CA SER A 73 -7.74 0.58 1.23
C SER A 73 -6.50 -0.22 1.63
N TYR A 74 -6.32 -0.50 2.92
CA TYR A 74 -5.17 -1.26 3.37
C TYR A 74 -5.18 -2.70 2.83
N LYS A 75 -6.33 -3.38 2.93
CA LYS A 75 -6.51 -4.74 2.40
C LYS A 75 -6.28 -4.80 0.89
N LEU A 76 -6.83 -3.84 0.16
CA LEU A 76 -6.73 -3.77 -1.29
C LEU A 76 -5.28 -3.57 -1.76
N GLY A 77 -4.56 -2.62 -1.18
CA GLY A 77 -3.14 -2.44 -1.55
C GLY A 77 -2.24 -3.58 -1.07
N LYS A 78 -2.61 -4.30 0.01
CA LYS A 78 -1.91 -5.53 0.41
C LYS A 78 -2.06 -6.63 -0.65
N ILE A 79 -3.26 -6.82 -1.19
CA ILE A 79 -3.53 -7.74 -2.30
C ILE A 79 -2.70 -7.31 -3.53
N LEU A 80 -2.70 -6.02 -3.88
CA LEU A 80 -1.92 -5.49 -5.00
C LEU A 80 -0.42 -5.79 -4.87
N ILE A 81 0.18 -5.51 -3.72
CA ILE A 81 1.60 -5.79 -3.46
C ILE A 81 1.88 -7.30 -3.60
N LYS A 82 1.01 -8.15 -3.05
CA LYS A 82 1.14 -9.61 -3.15
C LYS A 82 1.07 -10.07 -4.61
N ALA A 83 0.13 -9.52 -5.38
CA ALA A 83 -0.03 -9.82 -6.80
C ALA A 83 1.23 -9.45 -7.59
N PHE A 84 1.79 -8.26 -7.38
CA PHE A 84 3.05 -7.86 -8.01
C PHE A 84 4.23 -8.71 -7.56
N LYS A 85 4.32 -9.14 -6.30
CA LYS A 85 5.38 -10.05 -5.84
C LYS A 85 5.28 -11.44 -6.45
N THR A 86 4.08 -11.88 -6.81
CA THR A 86 3.80 -13.22 -7.34
C THR A 86 3.37 -13.19 -8.81
N TRP A 87 3.72 -12.12 -9.54
CA TRP A 87 3.28 -11.89 -10.91
C TRP A 87 3.66 -13.06 -11.83
N TYR A 88 4.88 -13.59 -11.68
CA TYR A 88 5.41 -14.77 -12.39
C TYR A 88 4.67 -16.09 -12.07
N LYS A 89 3.83 -16.12 -11.03
CA LYS A 89 2.94 -17.24 -10.66
C LYS A 89 1.47 -16.94 -10.96
N GLY A 90 1.19 -16.01 -11.87
CA GLY A 90 -0.17 -15.55 -12.19
C GLY A 90 -0.79 -14.66 -11.10
N GLY A 91 0.02 -13.95 -10.32
CA GLY A 91 -0.44 -13.08 -9.24
C GLY A 91 -1.45 -12.01 -9.69
N LEU A 92 -1.31 -11.48 -10.91
CA LEU A 92 -2.25 -10.52 -11.49
C LEU A 92 -3.61 -11.15 -11.86
N PHE A 93 -3.63 -12.42 -12.26
CA PHE A 93 -4.89 -13.15 -12.47
C PHE A 93 -5.61 -13.34 -11.12
N LYS A 94 -4.87 -13.78 -10.09
CA LYS A 94 -5.39 -13.93 -8.73
C LYS A 94 -5.88 -12.62 -8.12
N LEU A 95 -5.22 -11.50 -8.44
CA LEU A 95 -5.61 -10.15 -8.00
C LEU A 95 -7.08 -9.87 -8.32
N TRP A 96 -7.53 -10.16 -9.53
CA TRP A 96 -8.91 -9.91 -9.95
C TRP A 96 -9.93 -10.69 -9.10
N PHE A 97 -9.67 -11.96 -8.82
CA PHE A 97 -10.51 -12.78 -7.94
C PHE A 97 -10.49 -12.31 -6.48
N GLU A 98 -9.31 -11.98 -5.94
CA GLU A 98 -9.18 -11.50 -4.56
C GLU A 98 -9.90 -10.14 -4.37
N ILE A 99 -9.84 -9.23 -5.36
CA ILE A 99 -10.58 -7.97 -5.33
C ILE A 99 -12.10 -8.21 -5.37
N ARG A 100 -12.58 -9.12 -6.25
CA ARG A 100 -14.01 -9.46 -6.32
C ARG A 100 -14.52 -10.05 -5.00
N LYS A 101 -13.75 -10.95 -4.39
CA LYS A 101 -14.05 -11.52 -3.07
C LYS A 101 -14.09 -10.46 -1.98
N LEU A 102 -13.12 -9.53 -1.98
CA LEU A 102 -13.08 -8.42 -1.02
C LEU A 102 -14.31 -7.51 -1.16
N LYS A 103 -14.71 -7.16 -2.39
CA LYS A 103 -15.89 -6.35 -2.70
C LYS A 103 -17.19 -7.01 -2.20
N ASN A 104 -17.31 -8.32 -2.35
CA ASN A 104 -18.47 -9.06 -1.86
C ASN A 104 -18.52 -9.07 -0.33
N LYS A 105 -17.35 -9.22 0.33
CA LYS A 105 -17.26 -9.21 1.80
C LYS A 105 -17.50 -7.83 2.42
N SER A 106 -17.24 -6.75 1.69
CA SER A 106 -17.49 -5.37 2.12
C SER A 106 -18.90 -4.85 1.80
N LYS A 107 -19.73 -5.64 1.11
CA LYS A 107 -21.13 -5.34 0.78
C LYS A 107 -22.14 -5.99 1.74
N ILE A 108 -21.64 -6.55 2.84
CA ILE A 108 -22.44 -6.96 4.01
C ILE A 108 -22.57 -5.74 4.91
#